data_AF-H6NEK1-F1
#
_entry.id   AF-H6NEK1-F1
#
_cell.length_a   1.000
_cell.length_b   1.000
_cell.length_c   1.000
_cell.angle_alpha   90.00
_cell.angle_beta   90.00
_cell.angle_gamma   90.00
#
_symmetry.space_group_name_H-M   'P 1'
#
loop_
_entity.id
_entity.type
_entity.pdbx_description
1 polymer ?
#
loop_
_entity_poly.entity_id
_entity_poly.type
_entity_poly.pdbx_seq_one_letter_code
_entity_poly.pdbx_strand_id
1 'polypeptide(L)' 'MLFRVMMPLVAKKQAFKALHEYYTKRQSNPLKKMQSLIALCSKLIRILFGMLKKGHAFNEEKMMQDIPRFAEVTLAA' A
#
# COMPACT_ATOMS: atom_id res chain seq x y z
N MET A 1 -16.34 -6.37 -0.74
CA MET A 1 -15.64 -7.33 -1.65
C MET A 1 -14.20 -6.93 -2.03
N LEU A 2 -13.68 -5.74 -1.69
CA LEU A 2 -12.27 -5.36 -1.99
C LEU A 2 -11.21 -6.17 -1.24
N PHE A 3 -11.50 -6.56 0.00
CA PHE A 3 -10.63 -7.42 0.80
C PHE A 3 -10.23 -8.72 0.08
N ARG A 4 -11.17 -9.34 -0.65
CA ARG A 4 -10.92 -10.58 -1.41
C ARG A 4 -9.94 -10.39 -2.56
N VAL A 5 -9.87 -9.18 -3.12
CA VAL A 5 -8.90 -8.80 -4.17
C VAL A 5 -7.56 -8.45 -3.54
N MET A 6 -7.57 -7.86 -2.35
CA MET A 6 -6.35 -7.45 -1.65
C MET A 6 -5.53 -8.64 -1.14
N MET A 7 -6.17 -9.73 -0.71
CA MET A 7 -5.45 -10.94 -0.27
C MET A 7 -4.50 -11.53 -1.33
N PRO A 8 -4.94 -11.86 -2.56
CA PRO A 8 -4.03 -12.35 -3.60
C PRO A 8 -3.05 -11.29 -4.08
N LEU A 9 -3.40 -10.00 -4.05
CA LEU A 9 -2.48 -8.90 -4.38
C LEU A 9 -1.30 -8.84 -3.41
N VAL A 10 -1.58 -8.84 -2.10
CA VAL A 10 -0.56 -8.86 -1.05
C VAL A 10 0.28 -10.13 -1.12
N ALA A 11 -0.32 -11.27 -1.49
CA ALA A 11 0.42 -12.52 -1.63
C ALA A 11 1.33 -12.56 -2.88
N LYS A 12 0.88 -12.02 -4.02
CA LYS A 12 1.60 -12.11 -5.31
C LYS A 12 2.56 -10.95 -5.58
N LYS A 13 2.37 -9.79 -4.96
CA LYS A 13 3.17 -8.58 -5.22
C LYS A 13 3.93 -8.15 -3.96
N GLN A 14 5.25 -8.16 -4.06
CA GLN A 14 6.12 -7.85 -2.93
C GLN A 14 5.94 -6.41 -2.42
N ALA A 15 5.62 -5.44 -3.29
CA ALA A 15 5.32 -4.07 -2.88
C ALA A 15 4.12 -3.99 -1.92
N PHE A 16 3.03 -4.69 -2.22
CA PHE A 16 1.84 -4.73 -1.36
C PHE A 16 2.09 -5.51 -0.06
N LYS A 17 2.93 -6.55 -0.10
CA LYS A 17 3.39 -7.27 1.10
C LYS A 17 4.21 -6.37 2.02
N ALA A 18 5.22 -5.69 1.50
CA ALA A 18 6.05 -4.75 2.24
C ALA A 18 5.21 -3.64 2.88
N LEU A 19 4.21 -3.15 2.16
CA LEU A 19 3.25 -2.20 2.66
C LEU A 19 2.39 -2.74 3.81
N HIS A 20 1.87 -3.96 3.66
CA HIS A 20 1.10 -4.62 4.72
C HIS A 20 1.93 -4.81 5.99
N GLU A 21 3.19 -5.25 5.84
CA GLU A 21 4.13 -5.41 6.93
C GLU A 21 4.48 -4.07 7.58
N TYR A 22 4.71 -3.02 6.80
CA TYR A 22 4.98 -1.68 7.32
C TYR A 22 3.82 -1.13 8.17
N TYR A 23 2.58 -1.29 7.71
CA TYR A 23 1.42 -0.85 8.47
C TYR A 23 1.20 -1.63 9.77
N THR A 24 1.63 -2.90 9.81
CA THR A 24 1.49 -3.77 11.01
C THR A 24 2.66 -3.65 11.98
N LYS A 25 3.88 -3.39 11.49
CA LYS A 25 5.13 -3.28 12.27
C LYS A 25 5.48 -1.84 12.68
N ARG A 26 4.63 -0.87 12.36
CA ARG A 26 4.88 0.55 12.66
C ARG A 26 4.98 0.79 14.17
N GLN A 27 5.99 1.55 14.58
CA GLN A 27 6.26 1.85 15.99
C GLN A 27 5.21 2.80 16.61
N SER A 28 4.58 3.66 15.80
CA SER A 28 3.48 4.53 16.20
C SER A 28 2.17 4.06 15.56
N ASN A 29 1.19 3.71 16.41
CA ASN A 29 -0.14 3.19 16.06
C ASN A 29 -0.10 1.96 15.13
N PRO A 30 0.40 0.80 15.59
CA PRO A 30 0.42 -0.42 14.80
C PRO A 30 -1.00 -0.83 14.42
N LEU A 31 -1.25 -0.99 13.12
CA LEU A 31 -2.56 -1.38 12.62
C LEU A 31 -2.74 -2.89 12.78
N LYS A 32 -3.90 -3.32 13.29
CA LYS A 32 -4.27 -4.75 13.28
C LYS A 32 -4.36 -5.25 11.83
N LYS A 33 -4.16 -6.56 11.61
CA LYS A 33 -4.15 -7.18 10.25
C LYS A 33 -5.31 -6.75 9.36
N MET A 34 -6.54 -6.72 9.90
CA MET A 34 -7.74 -6.25 9.19
C MET A 34 -7.68 -4.76 8.83
N GLN A 35 -7.21 -3.91 9.75
CA GLN A 35 -7.12 -2.46 9.53
C GLN A 35 -6.06 -2.11 8.48
N SER A 36 -4.92 -2.82 8.50
CA SER A 36 -3.90 -2.69 7.45
C SER A 36 -4.48 -3.04 6.07
N LEU A 37 -5.25 -4.11 5.95
CA LEU A 37 -5.89 -4.48 4.68
C LEU A 37 -6.93 -3.46 4.22
N ILE A 38 -7.69 -2.85 5.13
CA ILE A 38 -8.63 -1.78 4.80
C ILE A 38 -7.89 -0.53 4.30
N ALA A 39 -6.79 -0.16 4.95
CA ALA A 39 -5.94 0.96 4.50
C ALA A 39 -5.38 0.70 3.09
N LEU A 40 -4.93 -0.53 2.81
CA LEU A 40 -4.48 -0.94 1.49
C LEU A 40 -5.59 -0.90 0.44
N CYS A 41 -6.83 -1.30 0.78
CA CYS A 41 -7.98 -1.18 -0.13
C CYS A 41 -8.24 0.28 -0.51
N SER A 42 -8.21 1.21 0.46
CA SER A 42 -8.38 2.64 0.21
C SER A 42 -7.25 3.18 -0.68
N LYS A 43 -6.01 2.74 -0.45
CA LYS A 43 -4.85 3.09 -1.27
C LYS A 43 -5.01 2.58 -2.71
N LEU A 44 -5.46 1.34 -2.89
CA LEU A 44 -5.71 0.76 -4.22
C LEU A 44 -6.73 1.58 -5.01
N ILE A 45 -7.82 2.00 -4.37
CA ILE A 45 -8.83 2.86 -5.02
C ILE A 45 -8.21 4.18 -5.50
N ARG A 46 -7.35 4.83 -4.69
CA ARG A 46 -6.68 6.07 -5.09
C ARG A 46 -5.72 5.87 -6.25
N ILE A 47 -4.99 4.75 -6.28
CA ILE A 47 -4.09 4.41 -7.37
C ILE A 47 -4.90 4.20 -8.65
N LEU A 48 -5.96 3.38 -8.60
CA LEU A 48 -6.83 3.14 -9.74
C LEU A 48 -7.45 4.44 -10.26
N PHE A 49 -7.93 5.30 -9.35
CA PHE A 49 -8.48 6.60 -9.72
C PHE A 49 -7.43 7.50 -10.37
N GLY A 50 -6.21 7.54 -9.84
CA GLY A 50 -5.10 8.30 -10.40
C GLY A 50 -4.67 7.78 -11.78
N MET A 51 -4.64 6.46 -11.96
CA MET A 51 -4.37 5.81 -13.24
C MET A 51 -5.44 6.14 -14.27
N LEU A 52 -6.72 6.02 -13.91
CA LEU A 52 -7.84 6.33 -14.80
C LEU A 52 -7.87 7.82 -15.17
N LYS A 53 -7.58 8.71 -14.21
CA LYS A 53 -7.66 10.17 -14.43
C LYS A 53 -6.46 10.73 -15.20
N LYS A 54 -5.26 10.18 -15.01
CA LYS A 54 -4.03 10.66 -15.67
C LYS A 54 -3.57 9.79 -16.84
N GLY A 55 -4.19 8.63 -17.06
CA GLY A 55 -3.83 7.70 -18.14
C GLY A 55 -2.43 7.11 -18.02
N HIS A 56 -1.87 7.02 -16.81
CA HIS A 56 -0.53 6.47 -16.59
C HIS A 56 -0.58 5.00 -16.16
N ALA A 57 0.42 4.23 -16.57
CA ALA A 57 0.62 2.86 -16.11
C ALA A 57 0.91 2.82 -14.60
N PHE A 58 0.53 1.70 -13.96
CA PHE A 58 0.86 1.45 -12.57
C PHE A 58 2.38 1.38 -12.38
N ASN A 59 2.91 2.16 -11.45
CA ASN A 59 4.33 2.14 -11.07
C ASN A 59 4.43 1.88 -9.56
N GLU A 60 5.11 0.79 -9.20
CA GLU A 60 5.28 0.33 -7.82
C GLU A 60 6.14 1.29 -6.99
N GLU A 61 7.21 1.84 -7.56
CA GLU A 61 8.09 2.80 -6.89
C GLU A 61 7.35 4.09 -6.58
N LYS A 62 6.59 4.60 -7.56
CA LYS A 62 5.76 5.79 -7.38
C LYS A 62 4.71 5.58 -6.29
N MET A 63 4.09 4.41 -6.24
CA MET A 63 3.14 4.05 -5.19
C MET A 63 3.77 4.10 -3.79
N MET A 64 5.01 3.60 -3.65
CA MET A 64 5.76 3.56 -2.39
C MET A 64 6.19 4.97 -1.96
N GLN A 65 6.62 5.81 -2.90
CA GLN A 65 6.95 7.22 -2.67
C GLN A 65 5.73 8.07 -2.28
N ASP A 66 4.56 7.76 -2.82
CA ASP A 66 3.28 8.42 -2.49
C ASP A 66 2.80 8.14 -1.04
N ILE A 67 3.61 7.45 -0.25
CA ILE A 67 3.37 7.19 1.17
C ILE A 67 4.47 7.94 1.93
N PRO A 68 4.25 9.20 2.30
CA PRO A 68 5.31 10.09 2.81
C PRO A 68 6.06 9.51 4.01
N ARG A 69 5.34 8.84 4.92
CA ARG A 69 5.95 8.19 6.09
C ARG A 69 6.67 6.85 5.77
N PHE A 70 6.42 6.22 4.63
CA PHE A 70 7.17 5.04 4.17
C PHE A 70 8.48 5.47 3.52
N ALA A 71 8.46 6.58 2.77
CA ALA A 71 9.67 7.18 2.19
C ALA A 71 10.70 7.57 3.27
N GLU A 72 10.26 8.13 4.41
CA GLU A 72 11.13 8.42 5.56
C GLU A 72 11.84 7.17 6.12
N VAL A 73 11.17 6.00 6.13
CA VAL A 73 11.77 4.74 6.62
C VAL A 73 12.76 4.14 5.62
N THR A 74 12.63 4.46 4.33
CA THR A 74 13.54 3.96 3.28
C THR A 74 14.77 4.86 3.13
N LEU A 75 14.68 6.14 3.53
CA LEU A 75 15.81 7.08 3.54
C LEU A 75 16.69 6.97 4.80
N ALA A 76 16.20 6.29 5.84
CA ALA A 76 16.91 6.09 7.11
C ALA A 76 17.54 4.69 7.25
N ALA A 77 17.53 3.87 6.19
CA ALA A 77 18.10 2.53 6.12
C ALA A 77 19.16 2.45 5.03
#